data_AF-A0A2V6ZSB1-F1
#
_entry.id   AF-A0A2V6ZSB1-F1
#
_cell.length_a   1.000
_cell.length_b   1.000
_cell.length_c   1.000
_cell.angle_alpha   90.00
_cell.angle_beta   90.00
_cell.angle_gamma   90.00
#
_symmetry.space_group_name_H-M   'P 1'
#
loop_
_entity.id
_entity.type
_entity.pdbx_description
1 polymer ?
#
loop_
_entity_poly.entity_id
_entity_poly.type
_entity_poly.pdbx_seq_one_letter_code
_entity_poly.pdbx_strand_id
1 'polypeptide(L)'
;LYVQLRERIEKVVWRGVAYYRPDWQGVTRHCPRRIVDAPDGVRCALWALALRLEDHLLLHPNGDLATILTNEPSTAPTRLLPPGIWSGVVAAVAAGCAEPLAPFVESVAGAFSLEWGPVARDLVQIGRGRVRISERMREALAGRLATVPARADRAALGLAAIAEMAALVGDELRGRAQAAILGLPPAAQPAALEGSGRLTPPGGAARARDIALAVDALLAEVAG
;
A
#
# COMPACT_ATOMS: atom_id res chain seq x y z
N LEU A 1 2.88 -22.70 10.45
CA LEU A 1 1.61 -22.04 10.06
C LEU A 1 0.83 -21.82 11.34
N TYR A 2 0.19 -20.68 11.51
CA TYR A 2 -0.72 -20.42 12.63
C TYR A 2 -2.08 -20.00 12.07
N VAL A 3 -3.16 -20.59 12.59
CA VAL A 3 -4.54 -20.30 12.17
C VAL A 3 -5.35 -19.99 13.41
N GLN A 4 -6.08 -18.87 13.37
CA GLN A 4 -7.01 -18.48 14.42
C GLN A 4 -8.43 -18.75 13.94
N LEU A 5 -9.10 -19.68 14.64
CA LEU A 5 -10.49 -20.03 14.45
C LEU A 5 -11.35 -19.38 15.53
N ARG A 6 -12.51 -18.86 15.12
CA ARG A 6 -13.64 -18.57 16.01
C ARG A 6 -14.85 -19.32 15.46
N GLU A 7 -15.82 -18.61 14.88
CA GLU A 7 -16.90 -19.20 14.09
C GLU A 7 -16.43 -19.64 12.70
N ARG A 8 -15.37 -18.99 12.20
CA ARG A 8 -14.66 -19.30 10.95
C ARG A 8 -13.19 -18.92 11.10
N ILE A 9 -12.40 -19.17 10.06
CA ILE A 9 -10.98 -18.75 10.01
C ILE A 9 -10.91 -17.22 9.92
N GLU A 10 -10.42 -16.55 10.96
CA GLU A 10 -10.40 -15.08 11.05
C GLU A 10 -9.02 -14.49 10.78
N LYS A 11 -7.97 -15.23 11.12
CA LYS A 11 -6.58 -14.82 10.93
C LYS A 11 -5.72 -16.02 10.57
N VAL A 12 -4.81 -15.83 9.64
CA VAL A 12 -3.78 -16.82 9.26
C VAL A 12 -2.43 -16.14 9.29
N VAL A 13 -1.44 -16.76 9.92
CA VAL A 13 -0.05 -16.31 9.89
C VAL A 13 0.81 -17.40 9.27
N TRP A 14 1.43 -17.07 8.14
CA TRP A 14 2.28 -17.98 7.40
C TRP A 14 3.58 -17.29 7.01
N ARG A 15 4.71 -17.88 7.41
CA ARG A 15 6.07 -17.35 7.15
C ARG A 15 6.21 -15.86 7.53
N GLY A 16 5.67 -15.48 8.68
CA GLY A 16 5.72 -14.10 9.20
C GLY A 16 4.69 -13.14 8.58
N VAL A 17 3.91 -13.57 7.59
CA VAL A 17 2.89 -12.76 6.94
C VAL A 17 1.51 -13.09 7.51
N ALA A 18 0.77 -12.06 7.92
CA ALA A 18 -0.60 -12.19 8.43
C ALA A 18 -1.63 -11.86 7.35
N TYR A 19 -2.67 -12.70 7.27
CA TYR A 19 -3.88 -12.52 6.48
C TYR A 19 -5.05 -12.36 7.45
N TYR A 20 -6.00 -11.51 7.07
CA TYR A 20 -7.20 -11.25 7.84
C TYR A 20 -8.42 -11.28 6.92
N ARG A 21 -9.59 -11.54 7.49
CA ARG A 21 -10.84 -11.29 6.78
C ARG A 21 -11.06 -9.79 6.61
N PRO A 22 -11.62 -9.34 5.48
CA PRO A 22 -11.85 -7.92 5.23
C PRO A 22 -12.93 -7.31 6.14
N ASP A 23 -13.85 -8.12 6.65
CA ASP A 23 -15.02 -7.76 7.47
C ASP A 23 -14.82 -8.02 8.97
N TRP A 24 -13.56 -8.00 9.43
CA TRP A 24 -13.22 -8.33 10.81
C TRP A 24 -13.94 -7.43 11.84
N GLN A 25 -14.70 -8.05 12.74
CA GLN A 25 -15.52 -7.38 13.77
C GLN A 25 -16.56 -6.38 13.22
N GLY A 26 -17.09 -6.63 12.02
CA GLY A 26 -18.09 -5.75 11.41
C GLY A 26 -17.52 -4.45 10.83
N VAL A 27 -16.19 -4.29 10.82
CA VAL A 27 -15.50 -3.15 10.23
C VAL A 27 -14.81 -3.60 8.95
N THR A 28 -15.18 -2.99 7.83
CA THR A 28 -14.48 -3.23 6.56
C THR A 28 -13.12 -2.52 6.59
N ARG A 29 -12.03 -3.28 6.54
CA ARG A 29 -10.67 -2.73 6.49
C ARG A 29 -10.06 -2.95 5.12
N HIS A 30 -9.39 -1.91 4.61
CA HIS A 30 -8.48 -2.07 3.49
C HIS A 30 -7.30 -2.94 3.95
N CYS A 31 -7.12 -4.09 3.32
CA CYS A 31 -5.98 -4.97 3.56
C CYS A 31 -5.57 -5.65 2.26
N PRO A 32 -4.29 -5.58 1.86
CA PRO A 32 -3.81 -6.27 0.66
C PRO A 32 -3.75 -7.79 0.83
N ARG A 33 -3.78 -8.31 2.07
CA ARG A 33 -3.66 -9.73 2.39
C ARG A 33 -4.95 -10.23 3.02
N ARG A 34 -5.76 -10.93 2.24
CA ARG A 34 -7.13 -11.27 2.61
C ARG A 34 -7.35 -12.77 2.77
N ILE A 35 -8.22 -13.11 3.70
CA ILE A 35 -8.85 -14.43 3.82
C ILE A 35 -10.21 -14.34 3.11
N VAL A 36 -10.46 -15.24 2.17
CA VAL A 36 -11.71 -15.31 1.42
C VAL A 36 -12.22 -16.75 1.36
N ASP A 37 -13.54 -16.91 1.45
CA ASP A 37 -14.17 -18.20 1.22
C ASP A 37 -14.21 -18.50 -0.28
N ALA A 38 -13.98 -19.77 -0.62
CA ALA A 38 -14.02 -20.30 -1.97
C ALA A 38 -14.77 -21.64 -1.97
N PRO A 39 -15.29 -22.11 -3.11
CA PRO A 39 -16.01 -23.38 -3.17
C PRO A 39 -15.18 -24.59 -2.69
N ASP A 40 -13.87 -24.52 -2.83
CA ASP A 40 -12.91 -25.58 -2.48
C ASP A 40 -12.27 -25.41 -1.09
N GLY A 41 -12.64 -24.37 -0.33
CA GLY A 41 -12.12 -24.11 1.01
C GLY A 41 -11.94 -22.62 1.30
N VAL A 42 -10.91 -22.29 2.07
CA VAL A 42 -10.62 -20.92 2.48
C VAL A 42 -9.26 -20.51 1.92
N ARG A 43 -9.21 -19.42 1.16
CA ARG A 43 -8.00 -18.95 0.49
C ARG A 43 -7.36 -17.78 1.23
N CYS A 44 -6.04 -17.82 1.35
CA CYS A 44 -5.23 -16.66 1.72
C CYS A 44 -4.65 -16.05 0.44
N ALA A 45 -5.00 -14.81 0.14
CA ALA A 45 -4.72 -14.21 -1.15
C ALA A 45 -4.22 -12.76 -1.05
N LEU A 46 -3.49 -12.32 -2.05
CA LEU A 46 -3.17 -10.91 -2.29
C LEU A 46 -4.24 -10.25 -3.14
N TRP A 47 -4.58 -9.03 -2.75
CA TRP A 47 -5.58 -8.20 -3.38
C TRP A 47 -5.07 -6.78 -3.56
N ALA A 48 -5.37 -6.18 -4.71
CA ALA A 48 -5.21 -4.75 -4.95
C ALA A 48 -6.26 -4.32 -5.98
N LEU A 49 -6.66 -3.05 -5.96
CA LEU A 49 -7.56 -2.49 -6.98
C LEU A 49 -8.88 -3.29 -7.10
N ALA A 50 -9.38 -3.80 -5.96
CA ALA A 50 -10.54 -4.69 -5.86
C ALA A 50 -10.42 -6.02 -6.64
N LEU A 51 -9.22 -6.41 -7.07
CA LEU A 51 -8.94 -7.66 -7.75
C LEU A 51 -8.10 -8.59 -6.88
N ARG A 52 -8.36 -9.90 -7.02
CA ARG A 52 -7.50 -10.96 -6.48
C ARG A 52 -6.32 -11.14 -7.42
N LEU A 53 -5.12 -10.91 -6.91
CA LEU A 53 -3.89 -10.93 -7.70
C LEU A 53 -3.15 -12.28 -7.60
N GLU A 54 -3.13 -12.89 -6.42
CA GLU A 54 -2.38 -14.13 -6.19
C GLU A 54 -2.97 -14.89 -5.00
N ASP A 55 -3.13 -16.21 -5.12
CA ASP A 55 -3.46 -17.07 -3.99
C ASP A 55 -2.19 -17.69 -3.42
N HIS A 56 -2.04 -17.65 -2.09
CA HIS A 56 -0.86 -18.21 -1.43
C HIS A 56 -1.14 -19.53 -0.74
N LEU A 57 -2.31 -19.67 -0.10
CA LEU A 57 -2.70 -20.86 0.65
C LEU A 57 -4.15 -21.22 0.35
N LEU A 58 -4.44 -22.52 0.34
CA LEU A 58 -5.76 -23.11 0.47
C LEU A 58 -5.84 -23.86 1.80
N LEU A 59 -6.84 -23.53 2.61
CA LEU A 59 -7.14 -24.17 3.89
C LEU A 59 -8.48 -24.89 3.80
N HIS A 60 -8.61 -25.99 4.52
CA HIS A 60 -9.92 -26.55 4.84
C HIS A 60 -10.67 -25.63 5.82
N PRO A 61 -12.01 -25.69 5.88
CA PRO A 61 -12.79 -24.83 6.80
C PRO A 61 -12.42 -24.98 8.28
N ASN A 62 -11.90 -26.15 8.67
CA ASN A 62 -11.42 -26.43 10.02
C ASN A 62 -10.05 -25.80 10.35
N GLY A 63 -9.43 -25.08 9.40
CA GLY A 63 -8.13 -24.43 9.57
C GLY A 63 -6.92 -25.26 9.14
N ASP A 64 -7.10 -26.52 8.74
CA ASP A 64 -5.99 -27.34 8.26
C ASP A 64 -5.48 -26.86 6.90
N LEU A 65 -4.16 -26.94 6.70
CA LEU A 65 -3.54 -26.61 5.42
C LEU A 65 -3.86 -27.69 4.39
N ALA A 66 -4.62 -27.33 3.36
CA ALA A 66 -4.88 -28.21 2.23
C ALA A 66 -3.75 -28.12 1.20
N THR A 67 -3.36 -26.91 0.78
CA THR A 67 -2.35 -26.73 -0.28
C THR A 67 -1.64 -25.38 -0.16
N ILE A 68 -0.35 -25.34 -0.50
CA ILE A 68 0.41 -24.11 -0.74
C ILE A 68 0.30 -23.78 -2.22
N LEU A 69 -0.29 -22.64 -2.56
CA LEU A 69 -0.59 -22.20 -3.94
C LEU A 69 0.40 -21.16 -4.48
N THR A 70 1.36 -20.73 -3.66
CA THR A 70 2.27 -19.63 -4.00
C THR A 70 3.13 -19.96 -5.21
N ASN A 71 3.25 -19.00 -6.13
CA ASN A 71 4.11 -19.13 -7.31
C ASN A 71 5.57 -18.76 -6.98
N GLU A 72 6.50 -19.19 -7.83
CA GLU A 72 7.87 -18.69 -7.75
C GLU A 72 7.91 -17.17 -7.97
N PRO A 73 8.71 -16.42 -7.19
CA PRO A 73 8.84 -14.99 -7.41
C PRO A 73 9.32 -14.70 -8.82
N SER A 74 8.68 -13.74 -9.49
CA SER A 74 9.15 -13.23 -10.77
C SER A 74 10.61 -12.77 -10.67
N THR A 75 11.38 -13.02 -11.72
CA THR A 75 12.77 -12.53 -11.88
C THR A 75 12.83 -11.29 -12.78
N ALA A 76 11.68 -10.70 -13.11
CA ALA A 76 11.59 -9.52 -13.95
C ALA A 76 12.46 -8.37 -13.39
N PRO A 77 13.07 -7.56 -14.28
CA PRO A 77 13.88 -6.42 -13.85
C PRO A 77 13.01 -5.36 -13.14
N THR A 78 13.63 -4.63 -12.22
CA THR A 78 12.98 -3.49 -11.57
C THR A 78 12.95 -2.28 -12.49
N ARG A 79 11.89 -1.48 -12.42
CA ARG A 79 11.71 -0.25 -13.19
C ARG A 79 11.51 0.93 -12.27
N LEU A 80 12.41 1.91 -12.34
CA LEU A 80 12.28 3.15 -11.58
C LEU A 80 11.07 3.96 -12.09
N LEU A 81 10.25 4.45 -11.16
CA LEU A 81 9.11 5.28 -11.48
C LEU A 81 9.48 6.77 -11.49
N PRO A 82 8.80 7.59 -12.32
CA PRO A 82 8.94 9.04 -12.25
C PRO A 82 8.73 9.57 -10.83
N PRO A 83 9.57 10.50 -10.35
CA PRO A 83 9.52 10.98 -8.96
C PRO A 83 8.18 11.63 -8.59
N GLY A 84 7.48 12.22 -9.57
CA GLY A 84 6.15 12.80 -9.36
C GLY A 84 5.10 11.80 -8.88
N ILE A 85 5.22 10.52 -9.26
CA ILE A 85 4.33 9.47 -8.75
C ILE A 85 4.56 9.26 -7.25
N TRP A 86 5.83 9.21 -6.84
CA TRP A 86 6.18 9.08 -5.42
C TRP A 86 5.70 10.29 -4.61
N SER A 87 5.88 11.50 -5.13
CA SER A 87 5.37 12.72 -4.49
C SER A 87 3.86 12.66 -4.23
N GLY A 88 3.06 12.18 -5.17
CA GLY A 88 1.62 12.04 -4.96
C GLY A 88 1.23 10.92 -3.98
N VAL A 89 1.96 9.79 -3.98
CA VAL A 89 1.77 8.74 -2.95
C VAL A 89 2.05 9.30 -1.57
N VAL A 90 3.14 10.06 -1.41
CA VAL A 90 3.50 10.71 -0.15
C VAL A 90 2.48 11.76 0.26
N ALA A 91 1.99 12.58 -0.68
CA ALA A 91 0.93 13.55 -0.44
C ALA A 91 -0.37 12.87 0.03
N ALA A 92 -0.73 11.71 -0.53
CA ALA A 92 -1.88 10.92 -0.09
C ALA A 92 -1.70 10.37 1.33
N VAL A 93 -0.51 9.88 1.70
CA VAL A 93 -0.20 9.46 3.08
C VAL A 93 -0.28 10.66 4.03
N ALA A 94 0.36 11.77 3.68
CA ALA A 94 0.39 13.00 4.48
C ALA A 94 -1.01 13.58 4.70
N ALA A 95 -1.88 13.55 3.67
CA ALA A 95 -3.27 13.99 3.77
C ALA A 95 -4.11 13.13 4.74
N GLY A 96 -3.76 11.86 4.93
CA GLY A 96 -4.41 10.96 5.89
C GLY A 96 -3.82 10.99 7.30
N CYS A 97 -2.80 11.83 7.54
CA CYS A 97 -2.15 11.97 8.85
C CYS A 97 -2.76 13.11 9.67
N ALA A 98 -2.52 13.10 10.97
CA ALA A 98 -2.67 14.30 11.78
C ALA A 98 -1.74 15.40 11.24
N GLU A 99 -2.22 16.64 11.20
CA GLU A 99 -1.53 17.79 10.62
C GLU A 99 -0.05 17.94 11.06
N PRO A 100 0.31 17.76 12.35
CA PRO A 100 1.70 17.89 12.78
C PRO A 100 2.64 16.79 12.24
N LEU A 101 2.11 15.63 11.88
CA LEU A 101 2.90 14.50 11.41
C LEU A 101 3.22 14.61 9.90
N ALA A 102 2.36 15.28 9.14
CA ALA A 102 2.44 15.33 7.68
C ALA A 102 3.79 15.87 7.14
N PRO A 103 4.37 16.96 7.67
CA PRO A 103 5.69 17.45 7.22
C PRO A 103 6.83 16.46 7.50
N PHE A 104 6.71 15.67 8.57
CA PHE A 104 7.69 14.64 8.88
C PHE A 104 7.57 13.46 7.93
N VAL A 105 6.35 13.07 7.55
CA VAL A 105 6.10 12.06 6.50
C VAL A 105 6.73 12.49 5.18
N GLU A 106 6.48 13.73 4.77
CA GLU A 106 7.05 14.32 3.54
C GLU A 106 8.59 14.33 3.61
N SER A 107 9.16 14.74 4.75
CA SER A 107 10.61 14.77 4.95
C SER A 107 11.27 13.38 4.92
N VAL A 108 10.70 12.38 5.60
CA VAL A 108 11.30 11.02 5.62
C VAL A 108 11.17 10.34 4.26
N ALA A 109 10.08 10.63 3.53
CA ALA A 109 9.85 10.07 2.21
C ALA A 109 10.86 10.57 1.16
N GLY A 110 11.47 11.73 1.36
CA GLY A 110 12.52 12.27 0.48
C GLY A 110 13.78 11.39 0.39
N ALA A 111 13.96 10.44 1.31
CA ALA A 111 15.06 9.46 1.27
C ALA A 111 14.78 8.26 0.34
N PHE A 112 13.58 8.18 -0.26
CA PHE A 112 13.15 7.02 -1.04
C PHE A 112 12.90 7.35 -2.51
N SER A 113 13.19 6.38 -3.37
CA SER A 113 12.65 6.31 -4.72
C SER A 113 11.64 5.18 -4.85
N LEU A 114 10.65 5.36 -5.72
CA LEU A 114 9.62 4.36 -6.02
C LEU A 114 10.00 3.56 -7.27
N GLU A 115 9.81 2.24 -7.25
CA GLU A 115 10.04 1.36 -8.39
C GLU A 115 8.96 0.28 -8.50
N TRP A 116 8.70 -0.16 -9.72
CA TRP A 116 8.06 -1.44 -9.98
C TRP A 116 9.08 -2.58 -9.93
N GLY A 117 8.62 -3.77 -9.57
CA GLY A 117 9.42 -4.97 -9.75
C GLY A 117 8.91 -6.16 -8.97
N PRO A 118 9.72 -7.23 -8.88
CA PRO A 118 9.31 -8.43 -8.19
C PRO A 118 9.27 -8.22 -6.68
N VAL A 119 8.11 -8.52 -6.09
CA VAL A 119 7.90 -8.60 -4.64
C VAL A 119 7.38 -9.99 -4.31
N ALA A 120 8.16 -10.72 -3.53
CA ALA A 120 7.82 -12.08 -3.14
C ALA A 120 6.70 -12.07 -2.08
N ARG A 121 5.57 -12.71 -2.38
CA ARG A 121 4.46 -12.99 -1.43
C ARG A 121 3.82 -11.74 -0.80
N ASP A 122 4.04 -10.58 -1.39
CA ASP A 122 3.46 -9.33 -0.93
C ASP A 122 3.31 -8.32 -2.07
N LEU A 123 2.80 -7.12 -1.80
CA LEU A 123 2.68 -6.05 -2.79
C LEU A 123 3.71 -4.95 -2.65
N VAL A 124 4.39 -4.86 -1.52
CA VAL A 124 5.41 -3.84 -1.27
C VAL A 124 6.63 -4.43 -0.60
N GLN A 125 7.81 -3.95 -0.99
CA GLN A 125 9.05 -4.17 -0.28
C GLN A 125 9.72 -2.81 -0.04
N ILE A 126 9.99 -2.48 1.24
CA ILE A 126 10.63 -1.23 1.62
C ILE A 126 12.06 -1.55 2.05
N GLY A 127 13.03 -1.11 1.26
CA GLY A 127 14.46 -1.30 1.48
C GLY A 127 15.17 -0.03 1.95
N ARG A 128 16.49 -0.01 1.85
CA ARG A 128 17.30 1.19 2.10
C ARG A 128 17.17 2.17 0.94
N GLY A 129 16.33 3.18 1.12
CA GLY A 129 16.12 4.26 0.15
C GLY A 129 15.34 3.87 -1.11
N ARG A 130 14.73 2.68 -1.14
CA ARG A 130 13.88 2.24 -2.23
C ARG A 130 12.58 1.63 -1.72
N VAL A 131 11.48 1.99 -2.35
CA VAL A 131 10.18 1.36 -2.19
C VAL A 131 9.87 0.65 -3.50
N ARG A 132 9.72 -0.67 -3.44
CA ARG A 132 9.31 -1.49 -4.58
C ARG A 132 7.85 -1.88 -4.44
N ILE A 133 7.05 -1.59 -5.45
CA ILE A 133 5.69 -2.09 -5.59
C ILE A 133 5.69 -3.25 -6.58
N SER A 134 4.88 -4.27 -6.29
CA SER A 134 4.78 -5.47 -7.10
C SER A 134 4.33 -5.17 -8.52
N GLU A 135 5.04 -5.73 -9.50
CA GLU A 135 4.68 -5.71 -10.92
C GLU A 135 3.25 -6.23 -11.17
N ARG A 136 2.78 -7.19 -10.36
CA ARG A 136 1.40 -7.72 -10.43
C ARG A 136 0.34 -6.64 -10.25
N MET A 137 0.62 -5.62 -9.45
CA MET A 137 -0.28 -4.47 -9.27
C MET A 137 -0.29 -3.57 -10.51
N ARG A 138 0.88 -3.38 -11.16
CA ARG A 138 0.99 -2.66 -12.43
C ARG A 138 0.23 -3.37 -13.53
N GLU A 139 0.40 -4.70 -13.66
CA GLU A 139 -0.31 -5.53 -14.64
C GLU A 139 -1.83 -5.49 -14.42
N ALA A 140 -2.29 -5.58 -13.17
CA ALA A 140 -3.71 -5.45 -12.84
C ALA A 140 -4.28 -4.08 -13.21
N LEU A 141 -3.52 -3.00 -12.96
CA LEU A 141 -3.88 -1.66 -13.37
C LEU A 141 -3.96 -1.53 -14.89
N ALA A 142 -2.94 -2.01 -15.61
CA ALA A 142 -2.88 -2.00 -17.08
C ALA A 142 -4.05 -2.75 -17.70
N GLY A 143 -4.34 -3.96 -17.21
CA GLY A 143 -5.45 -4.79 -17.67
C GLY A 143 -6.80 -4.12 -17.48
N ARG A 144 -7.01 -3.44 -16.34
CA ARG A 144 -8.24 -2.67 -16.10
C ARG A 144 -8.33 -1.40 -16.94
N LEU A 145 -7.22 -0.71 -17.19
CA LEU A 145 -7.20 0.47 -18.06
C LEU A 145 -7.53 0.13 -19.51
N ALA A 146 -7.20 -1.08 -19.97
CA ALA A 146 -7.54 -1.56 -21.30
C ALA A 146 -9.05 -1.75 -21.51
N THR A 147 -9.82 -2.00 -20.45
CA THR A 147 -11.28 -2.23 -20.52
C THR A 147 -12.11 -0.98 -20.23
N VAL A 148 -11.46 0.13 -19.88
CA VAL A 148 -12.12 1.38 -19.47
C VAL A 148 -11.72 2.53 -20.40
N PRO A 149 -12.56 2.88 -21.38
CA PRO A 149 -12.23 3.91 -22.37
C PRO A 149 -12.50 5.33 -21.87
N ALA A 150 -13.42 5.51 -20.92
CA ALA A 150 -13.81 6.83 -20.43
C ALA A 150 -12.71 7.46 -19.58
N ARG A 151 -12.36 8.72 -19.87
CA ARG A 151 -11.30 9.46 -19.17
C ARG A 151 -11.54 9.55 -17.66
N ALA A 152 -12.77 9.81 -17.24
CA ALA A 152 -13.13 9.94 -15.83
C ALA A 152 -12.89 8.63 -15.05
N ASP A 153 -13.27 7.49 -15.63
CA ASP A 153 -13.09 6.19 -15.00
C ASP A 153 -11.61 5.77 -14.96
N ARG A 154 -10.83 6.13 -15.98
CA ARG A 154 -9.37 5.96 -15.95
C ARG A 154 -8.72 6.78 -14.84
N ALA A 155 -9.15 8.03 -14.65
CA ALA A 155 -8.66 8.88 -13.56
C ALA A 155 -9.06 8.33 -12.18
N ALA A 156 -10.29 7.84 -12.03
CA ALA A 156 -10.75 7.18 -10.80
C ALA A 156 -9.91 5.92 -10.48
N LEU A 157 -9.58 5.14 -11.51
CA LEU A 157 -8.73 3.96 -11.36
C LEU A 157 -7.27 4.32 -11.01
N GLY A 158 -6.72 5.36 -11.62
CA GLY A 158 -5.40 5.88 -11.27
C GLY A 158 -5.35 6.41 -9.83
N LEU A 159 -6.39 7.13 -9.39
CA LEU A 159 -6.52 7.58 -8.01
C LEU A 159 -6.60 6.40 -7.03
N ALA A 160 -7.38 5.37 -7.36
CA ALA A 160 -7.45 4.15 -6.57
C ALA A 160 -6.06 3.47 -6.45
N ALA A 161 -5.27 3.46 -7.52
CA ALA A 161 -3.91 2.92 -7.49
C ALA A 161 -2.96 3.73 -6.60
N ILE A 162 -3.01 5.07 -6.65
CA ILE A 162 -2.24 5.92 -5.73
C ILE A 162 -2.66 5.69 -4.28
N ALA A 163 -3.96 5.56 -4.01
CA ALA A 163 -4.47 5.26 -2.67
C ALA A 163 -4.02 3.88 -2.15
N GLU A 164 -4.03 2.86 -3.00
CA GLU A 164 -3.50 1.53 -2.69
C GLU A 164 -1.99 1.58 -2.37
N MET A 165 -1.19 2.28 -3.18
CA MET A 165 0.24 2.48 -2.90
C MET A 165 0.46 3.21 -1.56
N ALA A 166 -0.33 4.26 -1.30
CA ALA A 166 -0.27 5.02 -0.04
C ALA A 166 -0.61 4.13 1.16
N ALA A 167 -1.61 3.26 1.05
CA ALA A 167 -1.95 2.29 2.09
C ALA A 167 -0.81 1.29 2.36
N LEU A 168 -0.12 0.84 1.30
CA LEU A 168 1.00 -0.10 1.41
C LEU A 168 2.22 0.49 2.13
N VAL A 169 2.52 1.78 1.93
CA VAL A 169 3.72 2.43 2.50
C VAL A 169 3.42 3.25 3.76
N GLY A 170 2.15 3.55 4.01
CA GLY A 170 1.74 4.56 4.98
C GLY A 170 2.14 4.24 6.41
N ASP A 171 2.03 2.99 6.86
CA ASP A 171 2.45 2.59 8.21
C ASP A 171 3.96 2.78 8.43
N GLU A 172 4.77 2.40 7.46
CA GLU A 172 6.23 2.55 7.53
C GLU A 172 6.64 4.03 7.53
N LEU A 173 6.06 4.84 6.65
CA LEU A 173 6.33 6.28 6.60
C LEU A 173 5.88 6.98 7.88
N ARG A 174 4.70 6.64 8.41
CA ARG A 174 4.21 7.17 9.69
C ARG A 174 5.11 6.77 10.85
N GLY A 175 5.54 5.50 10.92
CA GLY A 175 6.45 5.03 11.96
C GLY A 175 7.80 5.75 11.93
N ARG A 176 8.36 5.97 10.74
CA ARG A 176 9.61 6.75 10.57
C ARG A 176 9.43 8.22 10.93
N ALA A 177 8.32 8.83 10.53
CA ALA A 177 8.01 10.21 10.88
C ALA A 177 7.87 10.39 12.40
N GLN A 178 7.19 9.46 13.08
CA GLN A 178 7.10 9.44 14.54
C GLN A 178 8.46 9.25 15.20
N ALA A 179 9.29 8.32 14.69
CA ALA A 179 10.65 8.15 15.18
C ALA A 179 11.52 9.41 14.99
N ALA A 180 11.33 10.14 13.88
CA ALA A 180 12.02 11.41 13.65
C ALA A 180 11.62 12.49 14.66
N ILE A 181 10.34 12.56 15.04
CA ILE A 181 9.86 13.47 16.10
C ILE A 181 10.47 13.07 17.44
N LEU A 182 10.48 11.78 17.79
CA LEU A 182 11.08 11.29 19.04
C LEU A 182 12.59 11.53 19.11
N GLY A 183 13.26 11.60 17.96
CA GLY A 183 14.68 11.94 17.86
C GLY A 183 15.01 13.43 18.05
N LEU A 184 14.00 14.31 18.08
CA LEU A 184 14.21 15.73 18.38
C LEU A 184 14.58 15.92 19.86
N PRO A 185 15.32 17.00 20.21
CA PRO A 185 15.52 17.39 21.60
C PRO A 185 14.17 17.49 22.32
N PRO A 186 14.04 17.02 23.59
CA PRO A 186 12.76 17.01 24.31
C PRO A 186 12.05 18.37 24.32
N ALA A 187 12.81 19.47 24.43
CA ALA A 187 12.26 20.83 24.41
C ALA A 187 11.66 21.25 23.05
N ALA A 188 12.05 20.60 21.95
CA ALA A 188 11.57 20.91 20.60
C ALA A 188 10.37 20.07 20.16
N GLN A 189 10.07 18.98 20.88
CA GLN A 189 8.96 18.07 20.55
C GLN A 189 7.57 18.74 20.68
N PRO A 190 7.26 19.50 21.75
CA PRO A 190 5.96 20.18 21.86
C PRO A 190 5.71 21.14 20.69
N ALA A 191 6.69 21.98 20.36
CA ALA A 191 6.58 22.93 19.24
C ALA A 191 6.41 22.22 17.87
N ALA A 192 7.01 21.04 17.69
CA ALA A 192 6.83 20.24 16.49
C ALA A 192 5.41 19.63 16.41
N LEU A 193 4.83 19.22 17.55
CA LEU A 193 3.48 18.67 17.62
C LEU A 193 2.39 19.75 17.56
N GLU A 194 2.68 20.97 18.02
CA GLU A 194 1.75 22.11 17.95
C GLU A 194 1.72 22.76 16.56
N GLY A 195 2.63 22.36 15.65
CA GLY A 195 2.76 22.98 14.33
C GLY A 195 3.37 24.38 14.36
N SER A 196 3.81 24.85 15.54
CA SER A 196 4.26 26.22 15.81
C SER A 196 5.67 26.56 15.28
N GLY A 197 6.38 25.60 14.69
CA GLY A 197 7.84 25.68 14.49
C GLY A 197 8.40 25.68 13.06
N ARG A 198 7.61 25.47 11.99
CA ARG A 198 8.14 25.44 10.60
C ARG A 198 7.17 26.04 9.59
N LEU A 199 7.74 26.57 8.50
CA LEU A 199 7.09 27.06 7.27
C LEU A 199 5.73 26.39 7.04
N THR A 200 4.71 27.20 6.77
CA THR A 200 3.33 26.76 6.52
C THR A 200 3.37 25.47 5.69
N PRO A 201 2.92 24.33 6.25
CA PRO A 201 2.95 23.07 5.54
C PRO A 201 2.19 23.23 4.22
N PRO A 202 2.51 22.43 3.18
CA PRO A 202 1.70 22.41 1.98
C PRO A 202 0.24 22.22 2.40
N GLY A 203 -0.59 23.25 2.19
CA GLY A 203 -2.00 23.18 2.55
C GLY A 203 -2.68 22.04 1.81
N GLY A 204 -3.86 21.61 2.25
CA GLY A 204 -4.59 20.49 1.64
C GLY A 204 -4.73 20.61 0.11
N ALA A 205 -4.84 21.83 -0.42
CA ALA A 205 -4.89 22.09 -1.86
C ALA A 205 -3.60 21.74 -2.62
N ALA A 206 -2.42 21.93 -2.02
CA ALA A 206 -1.15 21.56 -2.61
C ALA A 206 -1.03 20.03 -2.70
N ARG A 207 -1.35 19.31 -1.62
CA ARG A 207 -1.36 17.83 -1.60
C ARG A 207 -2.34 17.27 -2.62
N ALA A 208 -3.54 17.84 -2.72
CA ALA A 208 -4.53 17.42 -3.71
C ALA A 208 -4.02 17.58 -5.16
N ARG A 209 -3.27 18.66 -5.44
CA ARG A 209 -2.62 18.87 -6.74
C ARG A 209 -1.55 17.82 -7.01
N ASP A 210 -0.69 17.53 -6.03
CA ASP A 210 0.37 16.54 -6.18
C ASP A 210 -0.20 15.12 -6.42
N ILE A 211 -1.30 14.78 -5.75
CA ILE A 211 -2.03 13.54 -6.00
C ILE A 211 -2.57 13.50 -7.43
N ALA A 212 -3.22 14.57 -7.91
CA ALA A 212 -3.76 14.61 -9.26
C ALA A 212 -2.66 14.49 -10.34
N LEU A 213 -1.53 15.19 -10.16
CA LEU A 213 -0.38 15.08 -11.06
C LEU A 213 0.22 13.67 -11.06
N ALA A 214 0.29 13.02 -9.90
CA ALA A 214 0.75 11.64 -9.80
C ALA A 214 -0.20 10.65 -10.48
N VAL A 215 -1.51 10.88 -10.43
CA VAL A 215 -2.49 10.08 -11.18
C VAL A 215 -2.20 10.17 -12.67
N ASP A 216 -2.07 11.38 -13.22
CA ASP A 216 -1.76 11.57 -14.64
C ASP A 216 -0.43 10.92 -15.03
N ALA A 217 0.61 11.08 -14.20
CA ALA A 217 1.92 10.48 -14.43
C ALA A 217 1.90 8.93 -14.37
N LEU A 218 1.16 8.35 -13.43
CA LEU A 218 0.99 6.91 -13.30
C LEU A 218 0.25 6.33 -14.50
N LEU A 219 -0.83 6.99 -14.94
CA LEU A 219 -1.58 6.55 -16.11
C LEU A 219 -0.74 6.60 -17.39
N ALA A 220 0.13 7.60 -17.53
CA ALA A 220 1.08 7.69 -18.63
C ALA A 220 2.16 6.59 -18.56
N GLU A 221 2.68 6.30 -17.36
CA GLU A 221 3.70 5.25 -17.19
C GLU A 221 3.16 3.86 -17.48
N VAL A 222 1.92 3.55 -17.07
CA VAL A 222 1.33 2.23 -17.29
C VAL A 222 0.90 2.02 -18.75
N ALA A 223 0.62 3.09 -19.48
CA ALA A 223 0.27 3.05 -20.90
C ALA A 223 1.49 2.92 -21.83
N GLY A 224 2.70 3.24 -21.35
CA GLY A 224 3.96 3.13 -22.07
C GLY A 224 4.68 1.80 -21.83
#